data_AF-I3EJX5-F1
#
_entry.id   AF-I3EJX5-F1
#
_cell.length_a   1.000
_cell.length_b   1.000
_cell.length_c   1.000
_cell.angle_alpha   90.00
_cell.angle_beta   90.00
_cell.angle_gamma   90.00
#
_symmetry.space_group_name_H-M   'P 1'
#
loop_
_entity.id
_entity.type
_entity.pdbx_description
1 polymer ?
#
loop_
_entity_poly.entity_id
_entity_poly.type
_entity_poly.pdbx_seq_one_letter_code
_entity_poly.pdbx_strand_id
1 'polypeptide(L)'
;MQEKLVPLIVLGGGGHTQEIIEVMKKGPEFLNVSLICSPCDHLSERHFINEISPMKYSLYTVPRPNTVLAAYSLLQIIHSLVMAFLIVFRAKSDFLICNGPGISAPIAVAYRILFPFRRIFYIESMTRTKSLSTTGRIVQYIASTFIVQSKELSSAVYPYRTYHNIFTIKCITRYNPNYTYNKHSDTAITV
;
A
#
# COMPACT_ATOMS: atom_id res chain seq x y z
N MET A 1 8.60 19.43 20.12
CA MET A 1 9.49 18.82 19.11
C MET A 1 8.74 17.59 18.59
N GLN A 2 8.14 17.64 17.40
CA GLN A 2 7.50 16.44 16.83
C GLN A 2 8.61 15.41 16.58
N GLU A 3 8.53 14.25 17.24
CA GLU A 3 9.39 13.12 16.89
C GLU A 3 9.19 12.84 15.39
N LYS A 4 10.30 12.80 14.64
CA LYS A 4 10.28 12.52 13.21
C LYS A 4 9.97 11.04 13.02
N LEU A 5 8.68 10.71 12.93
CA LEU A 5 8.22 9.35 12.66
C LEU A 5 8.83 8.82 11.35
N VAL A 6 9.20 7.55 11.34
CA VAL A 6 9.78 6.85 10.20
C VAL A 6 8.83 5.73 9.75
N PRO A 7 8.09 5.90 8.63
CA PRO A 7 7.28 4.84 8.05
C PRO A 7 8.17 3.74 7.46
N LEU A 8 7.73 2.48 7.62
CA LEU A 8 8.14 1.37 6.76
C LEU A 8 7.09 1.21 5.67
N ILE A 9 7.52 1.25 4.41
CA ILE A 9 6.65 1.29 3.24
C ILE A 9 6.99 0.11 2.34
N VAL A 10 6.02 -0.76 2.07
CA VAL A 10 6.18 -1.86 1.11
C VAL A 10 5.73 -1.40 -0.26
N LEU A 11 6.65 -1.28 -1.20
CA LEU A 11 6.38 -0.92 -2.58
C LEU A 11 6.16 -2.19 -3.42
N GLY A 12 5.16 -2.15 -4.30
CA GLY A 12 4.92 -3.18 -5.31
C GLY A 12 5.04 -2.61 -6.71
N GLY A 13 5.40 -3.45 -7.70
CA GLY A 13 5.50 -3.05 -9.10
C GLY A 13 4.27 -2.29 -9.64
N GLY A 14 4.52 -1.23 -10.41
CA GLY A 14 3.51 -0.50 -11.18
C GLY A 14 2.47 0.23 -10.32
N GLY A 15 1.19 -0.03 -10.56
CA GLY A 15 0.05 0.68 -9.95
C GLY A 15 0.03 0.64 -8.41
N HIS A 16 0.59 -0.40 -7.79
CA HIS A 16 0.71 -0.47 -6.33
C HIS A 16 1.63 0.63 -5.77
N THR A 17 2.72 0.97 -6.46
CA THR A 17 3.57 2.09 -6.03
C THR A 17 2.83 3.42 -6.15
N GLN A 18 2.07 3.59 -7.24
CA GLN A 18 1.27 4.80 -7.47
C GLN A 18 0.23 5.01 -6.36
N GLU A 19 -0.49 3.96 -5.98
CA GLU A 19 -1.47 4.01 -4.88
C GLU A 19 -0.83 4.54 -3.59
N ILE A 20 0.35 4.04 -3.23
CA ILE A 20 1.06 4.48 -2.03
C ILE A 20 1.50 5.95 -2.13
N ILE A 21 2.04 6.37 -3.28
CA ILE A 21 2.48 7.76 -3.49
C ILE A 21 1.31 8.72 -3.31
N GLU A 22 0.14 8.42 -3.86
CA GLU A 22 -1.03 9.29 -3.74
C GLU A 22 -1.54 9.39 -2.30
N VAL A 23 -1.51 8.28 -1.55
CA VAL A 23 -1.83 8.29 -0.12
C VAL A 23 -0.83 9.15 0.65
N MET A 24 0.46 8.99 0.38
CA MET A 24 1.53 9.73 1.06
C MET A 24 1.46 11.24 0.77
N LYS A 25 1.17 11.64 -0.47
CA LYS A 25 1.02 13.06 -0.86
C LYS A 25 -0.15 13.78 -0.19
N LYS A 26 -1.19 13.04 0.20
CA LYS A 26 -2.35 13.59 0.93
C LYS A 26 -2.16 13.54 2.45
N GLY A 27 -1.21 12.74 2.91
CA GLY A 27 -0.86 12.59 4.32
C GLY A 27 0.14 13.63 4.80
N PRO A 28 0.62 13.50 6.04
CA PRO A 28 1.71 14.31 6.55
C PRO A 28 3.03 13.98 5.82
N GLU A 29 3.91 14.97 5.74
CA GLU A 29 5.25 14.79 5.17
C GLU A 29 6.16 14.02 6.13
N PHE A 30 6.95 13.10 5.58
CA PHE A 30 7.93 12.32 6.33
C PHE A 30 9.34 12.57 5.79
N LEU A 31 10.21 13.08 6.66
CA LEU A 31 11.58 13.41 6.29
C LEU A 31 12.45 12.16 6.07
N ASN A 32 12.16 11.07 6.80
CA ASN A 32 12.89 9.82 6.70
C ASN A 32 11.91 8.69 6.41
N VAL A 33 12.25 7.80 5.48
CA VAL A 33 11.40 6.64 5.14
C VAL A 33 12.22 5.36 5.02
N SER A 34 11.64 4.22 5.38
CA SER A 34 12.21 2.90 5.08
C SER A 34 11.36 2.23 4.01
N LEU A 35 11.99 1.79 2.93
CA LEU A 35 11.33 1.19 1.78
C LEU A 35 11.66 -0.31 1.70
N ILE A 36 10.65 -1.11 1.37
CA ILE A 36 10.81 -2.52 1.01
C ILE A 36 10.36 -2.68 -0.45
N CYS A 37 11.22 -3.24 -1.28
CA CYS A 37 10.92 -3.54 -2.68
C CYS A 37 11.23 -5.00 -3.02
N SER A 38 10.61 -5.53 -4.07
CA SER A 38 11.13 -6.73 -4.72
C SER A 38 12.35 -6.37 -5.56
N PRO A 39 13.37 -7.25 -5.70
CA PRO A 39 14.49 -7.04 -6.62
C PRO A 39 14.08 -6.72 -8.07
N CYS A 40 12.91 -7.18 -8.52
CA CYS A 40 12.43 -6.92 -9.88
C CYS A 40 11.75 -5.54 -10.03
N ASP A 41 11.54 -4.81 -8.93
CA ASP A 41 10.74 -3.57 -8.90
C ASP A 41 11.61 -2.30 -8.75
N HIS A 42 12.83 -2.27 -9.29
CA HIS A 42 13.73 -1.10 -9.19
C HIS A 42 13.13 0.21 -9.72
N LEU A 43 12.21 0.14 -10.68
CA LEU A 43 11.49 1.30 -11.19
C LEU A 43 10.55 1.91 -10.14
N SER A 44 9.96 1.08 -9.28
CA SER A 44 9.06 1.52 -8.21
C SER A 44 9.77 2.38 -7.17
N GLU A 45 10.98 1.97 -6.77
CA GLU A 45 11.82 2.75 -5.86
C GLU A 45 12.11 4.14 -6.43
N ARG A 46 12.65 4.20 -7.65
CA ARG A 46 13.00 5.47 -8.31
C ARG A 46 11.79 6.39 -8.45
N HIS A 47 10.66 5.82 -8.86
CA HIS A 47 9.41 6.54 -8.99
C HIS A 47 8.96 7.12 -7.64
N PHE A 48 9.01 6.34 -6.56
CA PHE A 48 8.67 6.82 -5.22
C PHE A 48 9.60 7.95 -4.75
N ILE A 49 10.91 7.81 -4.93
CA ILE A 49 11.88 8.82 -4.52
C ILE A 49 11.69 10.13 -5.27
N ASN A 50 11.42 10.07 -6.59
CA ASN A 50 11.18 11.27 -7.39
C ASN A 50 9.90 12.01 -6.93
N GLU A 51 8.84 11.28 -6.62
CA GLU A 51 7.53 11.87 -6.31
C GLU A 51 7.39 12.34 -4.85
N ILE A 52 8.03 11.67 -3.89
CA ILE A 52 7.94 11.99 -2.45
C ILE A 52 9.15 12.81 -1.96
N SER A 53 10.31 12.66 -2.59
CA SER A 53 11.55 13.39 -2.26
C SER A 53 11.91 13.39 -0.76
N PRO A 54 12.00 12.23 -0.08
CA PRO A 54 12.39 12.17 1.33
C PRO A 54 13.85 12.61 1.52
N MET A 55 14.16 13.24 2.66
CA MET A 55 15.51 13.70 3.00
C MET A 55 16.48 12.53 3.21
N LYS A 56 16.01 11.43 3.81
CA LYS A 56 16.78 10.19 3.93
C LYS A 56 15.87 8.99 3.68
N TYR A 57 16.40 7.97 3.02
CA TYR A 57 15.71 6.70 2.91
C TYR A 57 16.64 5.51 3.11
N SER A 58 16.06 4.39 3.56
CA SER A 58 16.73 3.08 3.60
C SER A 58 15.96 2.11 2.71
N LEU A 59 16.67 1.34 1.89
CA LEU A 59 16.07 0.33 1.01
C LEU A 59 16.38 -1.07 1.50
N TYR A 60 15.34 -1.91 1.56
CA TYR A 60 15.43 -3.33 1.83
C TYR A 60 14.79 -4.10 0.69
N THR A 61 15.38 -5.25 0.32
CA THR A 61 14.86 -6.09 -0.75
C THR A 61 14.36 -7.43 -0.22
N VAL A 62 13.18 -7.84 -0.68
CA VAL A 62 12.59 -9.14 -0.37
C VAL A 62 12.25 -9.85 -1.68
N PRO A 63 12.82 -11.04 -1.96
CA PRO A 63 12.42 -11.78 -3.14
C PRO A 63 10.94 -12.14 -3.07
N ARG A 64 10.21 -11.83 -4.13
CA ARG A 64 8.81 -12.20 -4.27
C ARG A 64 8.70 -13.73 -4.39
N PRO A 65 7.76 -14.39 -3.70
CA PRO A 65 7.46 -15.80 -3.94
C PRO A 65 7.07 -15.98 -5.41
N ASN A 66 7.78 -16.87 -6.12
CA ASN A 66 7.54 -17.15 -7.52
C ASN A 66 6.55 -18.31 -7.64
N THR A 67 5.31 -18.00 -8.02
CA THR A 67 4.22 -18.97 -8.19
C THR A 67 4.46 -20.03 -9.26
N VAL A 68 5.46 -19.84 -10.13
CA VAL A 68 5.83 -20.78 -11.20
C VAL A 68 6.40 -22.11 -10.65
N LEU A 69 6.95 -22.09 -9.43
CA LEU A 69 7.51 -23.26 -8.75
C LEU A 69 6.59 -23.70 -7.60
N ALA A 70 5.36 -24.10 -7.91
CA ALA A 70 4.33 -24.46 -6.93
C ALA A 70 4.77 -25.56 -5.92
N ALA A 71 5.66 -26.47 -6.33
CA ALA A 71 6.21 -27.52 -5.47
C ALA A 71 7.13 -27.00 -4.34
N TYR A 72 7.68 -25.77 -4.48
CA TYR A 72 8.55 -25.14 -3.48
C TYR A 72 7.85 -23.99 -2.73
N SER A 73 6.53 -23.88 -2.86
CA SER A 73 5.75 -22.75 -2.34
C SER A 73 5.85 -22.59 -0.82
N LEU A 74 5.82 -23.69 -0.03
CA LEU A 74 5.94 -23.62 1.43
C LEU A 74 7.32 -23.12 1.89
N LEU A 75 8.39 -23.65 1.29
CA LEU A 75 9.75 -23.21 1.60
C LEU A 75 9.98 -21.75 1.22
N GLN A 76 9.44 -21.29 0.10
CA GLN A 76 9.49 -19.89 -0.29
C GLN A 76 8.72 -18.99 0.68
N ILE A 77 7.55 -19.41 1.15
CA ILE A 77 6.77 -18.66 2.14
C ILE A 77 7.54 -18.55 3.46
N ILE A 78 8.11 -19.66 3.95
CA ILE A 78 8.92 -19.66 5.19
C ILE A 78 10.14 -18.75 5.01
N HIS A 79 10.84 -18.86 3.88
CA HIS A 79 12.00 -18.02 3.58
C HIS A 79 11.61 -16.53 3.52
N SER A 80 10.54 -16.17 2.81
CA SER A 80 10.03 -14.80 2.77
C SER A 80 9.62 -14.29 4.15
N LEU A 81 9.06 -15.15 5.01
CA LEU A 81 8.70 -14.79 6.38
C LEU A 81 9.94 -14.53 7.24
N VAL A 82 10.95 -15.41 7.19
CA VAL A 82 12.21 -15.20 7.93
C VAL A 82 12.91 -13.91 7.49
N MET A 83 12.99 -13.67 6.17
CA MET A 83 13.55 -12.42 5.64
C MET A 83 12.73 -11.21 6.07
N ALA A 84 11.39 -11.32 6.09
CA ALA A 84 10.52 -10.28 6.60
C ALA A 84 10.82 -9.93 8.06
N PHE A 85 10.99 -10.92 8.94
CA PHE A 85 11.36 -10.69 10.34
C PHE A 85 12.69 -9.93 10.47
N LEU A 86 13.73 -10.36 9.75
CA LEU A 86 15.04 -9.71 9.80
C LEU A 86 14.98 -8.25 9.34
N ILE A 87 14.26 -7.98 8.25
CA ILE A 87 14.14 -6.63 7.69
C ILE A 87 13.33 -5.74 8.61
N VAL A 88 12.17 -6.21 9.07
CA VAL A 88 11.30 -5.45 9.99
C VAL A 88 12.05 -5.09 11.27
N PHE A 89 12.81 -6.02 11.82
CA PHE A 89 13.64 -5.78 13.01
C PHE A 89 14.71 -4.70 12.75
N ARG A 90 15.37 -4.73 11.59
CA ARG A 90 16.41 -3.77 11.21
C ARG A 90 15.89 -2.39 10.83
N ALA A 91 14.69 -2.32 10.24
CA ALA A 91 14.12 -1.08 9.71
C ALA A 91 13.80 -0.02 10.78
N LYS A 92 13.64 -0.41 12.06
CA LYS A 92 13.38 0.50 13.19
C LYS A 92 12.26 1.53 12.94
N SER A 93 11.23 1.15 12.20
CA SER A 93 10.13 2.04 11.80
C SER A 93 9.00 2.15 12.83
N ASP A 94 8.32 3.29 12.88
CA ASP A 94 7.26 3.57 13.86
C ASP A 94 5.88 3.01 13.49
N PHE A 95 5.64 2.82 12.20
CA PHE A 95 4.43 2.18 11.66
C PHE A 95 4.70 1.59 10.27
N LEU A 96 3.79 0.72 9.81
CA LEU A 96 3.85 0.06 8.51
C LEU A 96 2.77 0.62 7.58
N ILE A 97 3.15 0.95 6.34
CA ILE A 97 2.25 1.16 5.20
C ILE A 97 2.51 0.07 4.17
N CYS A 98 1.48 -0.64 3.76
CA CYS A 98 1.58 -1.62 2.69
C CYS A 98 0.29 -1.74 1.90
N ASN A 99 0.38 -2.22 0.67
CA ASN A 99 -0.78 -2.57 -0.15
C ASN A 99 -0.68 -4.02 -0.66
N GLY A 100 -1.36 -4.35 -1.76
CA GLY A 100 -1.60 -5.73 -2.20
C GLY A 100 -0.48 -6.60 -2.80
N PRO A 101 0.82 -6.25 -2.95
CA PRO A 101 1.77 -7.21 -3.52
C PRO A 101 1.97 -8.42 -2.61
N GLY A 102 2.33 -9.57 -3.20
CA GLY A 102 2.46 -10.85 -2.48
C GLY A 102 3.48 -10.85 -1.34
N ILE A 103 4.40 -9.88 -1.30
CA ILE A 103 5.38 -9.69 -0.20
C ILE A 103 4.79 -8.96 1.01
N SER A 104 3.67 -8.25 0.87
CA SER A 104 3.10 -7.45 1.97
C SER A 104 2.53 -8.30 3.10
N ALA A 105 1.95 -9.46 2.79
CA ALA A 105 1.41 -10.37 3.81
C ALA A 105 2.48 -10.83 4.81
N PRO A 106 3.61 -11.45 4.40
CA PRO A 106 4.64 -11.87 5.35
C PRO A 106 5.26 -10.69 6.10
N ILE A 107 5.42 -9.53 5.47
CA ILE A 107 5.92 -8.32 6.15
C ILE A 107 4.94 -7.83 7.22
N ALA A 108 3.64 -7.75 6.91
CA ALA A 108 2.64 -7.31 7.88
C ALA A 108 2.53 -8.27 9.07
N VAL A 109 2.59 -9.58 8.82
CA VAL A 109 2.61 -10.60 9.87
C VAL A 109 3.85 -10.45 10.76
N ALA A 110 5.04 -10.37 10.17
CA ALA A 110 6.28 -10.17 10.92
C ALA A 110 6.26 -8.85 11.73
N TYR A 111 5.72 -7.77 11.14
CA TYR A 111 5.56 -6.48 11.80
C TYR A 111 4.64 -6.55 13.01
N ARG A 112 3.49 -7.20 12.89
CA ARG A 112 2.57 -7.36 14.02
C ARG A 112 3.17 -8.19 15.15
N ILE A 113 3.95 -9.23 14.83
CA ILE A 113 4.57 -10.09 15.84
C ILE A 113 5.69 -9.33 16.59
N LEU A 114 6.55 -8.61 15.87
CA LEU A 114 7.65 -7.85 16.48
C LEU A 114 7.18 -6.58 17.18
N PHE A 115 6.12 -5.95 16.68
CA PHE A 115 5.64 -4.66 17.16
C PHE A 115 4.12 -4.66 17.37
N PRO A 116 3.61 -5.36 18.41
CA PRO A 116 2.18 -5.62 18.59
C PRO A 116 1.31 -4.35 18.76
N PHE A 117 1.90 -3.26 19.23
CA PHE A 117 1.21 -1.99 19.49
C PHE A 117 1.43 -0.93 18.40
N ARG A 118 2.32 -1.17 17.42
CA ARG A 118 2.57 -0.21 16.34
C ARG A 118 1.47 -0.29 15.28
N ARG A 119 1.22 0.85 14.63
CA ARG A 119 0.14 0.94 13.65
C ARG A 119 0.52 0.25 12.34
N ILE A 120 -0.43 -0.48 11.77
CA ILE A 120 -0.34 -1.03 10.42
C ILE A 120 -1.45 -0.41 9.58
N PHE A 121 -1.08 0.32 8.54
CA PHE A 121 -1.97 0.89 7.54
C PHE A 121 -1.91 0.00 6.29
N TYR A 122 -2.99 -0.71 6.01
CA TYR A 122 -3.12 -1.50 4.80
C TYR A 122 -4.03 -0.78 3.81
N ILE A 123 -3.60 -0.65 2.56
CA ILE A 123 -4.39 -0.08 1.47
C ILE A 123 -4.74 -1.23 0.54
N GLU A 124 -6.03 -1.60 0.47
CA GLU A 124 -6.49 -2.52 -0.56
C GLU A 124 -6.41 -1.84 -1.93
N SER A 125 -6.14 -2.63 -2.97
CA SER A 125 -6.01 -2.08 -4.32
C SER A 125 -7.32 -1.50 -4.83
N MET A 126 -7.22 -0.38 -5.54
CA MET A 126 -8.35 0.30 -6.18
C MET A 126 -9.12 -0.59 -7.17
N THR A 127 -8.43 -1.56 -7.76
CA THR A 127 -9.03 -2.51 -8.71
C THR A 127 -9.95 -3.53 -8.05
N ARG A 128 -9.98 -3.61 -6.72
CA ARG A 128 -10.82 -4.54 -5.95
C ARG A 128 -12.09 -3.84 -5.51
N THR A 129 -13.18 -4.08 -6.23
CA THR A 129 -14.49 -3.48 -5.93
C THR A 129 -15.45 -4.41 -5.19
N LYS A 130 -15.37 -5.72 -5.47
CA LYS A 130 -16.33 -6.73 -4.98
C LYS A 130 -15.76 -7.73 -3.98
N SER A 131 -14.44 -7.93 -3.95
CA SER A 131 -13.81 -8.91 -3.06
C SER A 131 -12.39 -8.49 -2.67
N LEU A 132 -11.98 -8.87 -1.45
CA LEU A 132 -10.64 -8.59 -0.93
C LEU A 132 -9.57 -9.37 -1.70
N SER A 133 -8.37 -8.83 -1.81
CA SER A 133 -7.23 -9.60 -2.31
C SER A 133 -6.87 -10.72 -1.34
N THR A 134 -6.13 -11.73 -1.78
CA THR A 134 -5.65 -12.80 -0.88
C THR A 134 -4.84 -12.21 0.29
N THR A 135 -3.99 -11.23 -0.01
CA THR A 135 -3.27 -10.44 0.98
C THR A 135 -4.24 -9.70 1.90
N GLY A 136 -5.23 -9.00 1.36
CA GLY A 136 -6.22 -8.25 2.14
C GLY A 136 -7.03 -9.13 3.09
N ARG A 137 -7.42 -10.34 2.66
CA ARG A 137 -8.12 -11.32 3.51
C ARG A 137 -7.31 -11.72 4.73
N ILE A 138 -5.98 -11.73 4.64
CA ILE A 138 -5.07 -12.07 5.74
C ILE A 138 -4.82 -10.81 6.60
N VAL A 139 -4.41 -9.71 5.95
CA VAL A 139 -3.95 -8.50 6.63
C VAL A 139 -5.09 -7.79 7.36
N GLN A 140 -6.35 -7.93 6.93
CA GLN A 140 -7.49 -7.32 7.62
C GLN A 140 -7.65 -7.73 9.08
N TYR A 141 -7.07 -8.84 9.55
CA TYR A 141 -7.16 -9.24 10.96
C TYR A 141 -6.06 -8.60 11.83
N ILE A 142 -4.99 -8.13 11.20
CA ILE A 142 -3.79 -7.60 11.89
C ILE A 142 -3.49 -6.14 11.54
N ALA A 143 -4.18 -5.53 10.58
CA ALA A 143 -4.00 -4.10 10.34
C ALA A 143 -4.55 -3.28 11.53
N SER A 144 -4.09 -2.06 11.73
CA SER A 144 -4.71 -1.07 12.63
C SER A 144 -5.73 -0.23 11.87
N THR A 145 -5.39 0.13 10.64
CA THR A 145 -6.30 0.76 9.68
C THR A 145 -6.22 0.00 8.35
N PHE A 146 -7.37 -0.32 7.78
CA PHE A 146 -7.51 -1.00 6.50
C PHE A 146 -8.37 -0.10 5.63
N ILE A 147 -7.79 0.36 4.54
CA ILE A 147 -8.37 1.35 3.65
C ILE A 147 -8.88 0.61 2.43
N VAL A 148 -10.17 0.81 2.13
CA VAL A 148 -10.83 0.34 0.91
C VAL A 148 -11.44 1.54 0.19
N GLN A 149 -11.49 1.46 -1.13
CA GLN A 149 -12.04 2.53 -1.97
C GLN A 149 -13.49 2.25 -2.38
N SER A 150 -13.89 0.98 -2.47
CA SER A 150 -15.28 0.59 -2.76
C SER A 150 -16.14 0.56 -1.50
N LYS A 151 -17.29 1.23 -1.56
CA LYS A 151 -18.32 1.17 -0.50
C LYS A 151 -18.85 -0.26 -0.33
N GLU A 152 -19.05 -0.99 -1.43
CA GLU A 152 -19.51 -2.38 -1.42
C GLU A 152 -18.50 -3.28 -0.70
N LEU A 153 -17.20 -3.10 -0.98
CA LEU A 153 -16.14 -3.90 -0.38
C LEU A 153 -16.00 -3.66 1.13
N SER A 154 -16.32 -2.47 1.62
CA SER A 154 -16.22 -2.15 3.05
C SER A 154 -17.08 -3.07 3.91
N SER A 155 -18.21 -3.56 3.38
CA SER A 155 -19.08 -4.52 4.06
C SER A 155 -18.45 -5.90 4.29
N ALA A 156 -17.45 -6.28 3.49
CA ALA A 156 -16.77 -7.56 3.56
C ALA A 156 -15.52 -7.55 4.48
N VAL A 157 -15.21 -6.41 5.11
CA VAL A 157 -14.01 -6.23 5.95
C VAL A 157 -14.34 -6.41 7.43
N TYR A 158 -13.52 -7.20 8.12
CA TYR A 158 -13.68 -7.51 9.55
C TYR A 158 -13.01 -6.46 10.48
N PRO A 159 -13.61 -6.09 11.63
CA PRO A 159 -14.91 -5.46 11.83
C PRO A 159 -14.80 -3.96 12.21
N TYR A 160 -13.61 -3.36 12.26
CA TYR A 160 -13.39 -1.96 12.66
C TYR A 160 -12.51 -1.23 11.66
N ARG A 161 -13.05 -0.64 10.59
CA ARG A 161 -12.22 -0.01 9.56
C ARG A 161 -12.85 1.22 8.91
N THR A 162 -11.98 2.17 8.57
CA THR A 162 -12.33 3.49 8.02
C THR A 162 -12.36 3.45 6.49
N TYR A 163 -13.52 3.71 5.91
CA TYR A 163 -13.66 4.01 4.49
C TYR A 163 -12.99 5.36 4.18
N HIS A 164 -12.11 5.41 3.18
CA HIS A 164 -11.51 6.66 2.72
C HIS A 164 -11.49 6.72 1.19
N ASN A 165 -12.12 7.75 0.64
CA ASN A 165 -12.02 8.11 -0.78
C ASN A 165 -10.74 8.90 -1.03
N ILE A 166 -9.62 8.18 -1.09
CA ILE A 166 -8.30 8.77 -1.35
C ILE A 166 -8.10 9.04 -2.84
N PHE A 167 -8.75 8.30 -3.72
CA PHE A 167 -8.52 8.41 -5.16
C PHE A 167 -9.74 9.06 -5.80
N THR A 168 -9.54 10.21 -6.45
CA THR A 168 -10.61 10.92 -7.15
C THR A 168 -10.19 11.09 -8.60
N ILE A 169 -10.84 10.37 -9.51
CA ILE A 169 -10.67 10.60 -10.93
C ILE A 169 -11.40 11.89 -11.26
N LYS A 170 -10.66 12.98 -11.50
CA LYS A 170 -11.24 14.17 -12.12
C LYS A 170 -11.55 13.82 -13.56
N CYS A 171 -12.83 13.74 -13.90
CA CYS A 171 -13.25 13.58 -15.27
C CYS A 171 -12.84 14.84 -16.03
N ILE A 172 -11.84 14.74 -16.90
CA ILE A 172 -11.48 15.83 -17.81
C ILE A 172 -12.51 15.77 -18.95
N THR A 173 -13.58 16.55 -18.83
CA THR A 173 -14.47 16.79 -19.96
C THR A 173 -13.66 17.53 -21.03
N ARG A 174 -13.42 16.88 -22.17
CA ARG A 174 -12.90 17.58 -23.36
C ARG A 174 -13.96 18.59 -23.77
N TYR A 175 -13.64 19.88 -23.64
CA TYR A 175 -14.48 20.96 -24.14
C TYR A 175 -14.67 20.80 -25.66
N ASN A 176 -15.88 20.48 -26.09
CA ASN A 176 -16.30 20.52 -27.49
C ASN A 176 -17.08 21.82 -27.71
N PRO A 177 -16.55 22.81 -28.45
CA PRO A 177 -17.18 24.13 -28.60
C PRO A 177 -18.54 24.10 -29.32
N ASN A 178 -18.94 22.97 -29.89
CA ASN A 178 -20.18 22.85 -30.67
C ASN A 178 -21.40 22.34 -29.88
N TYR A 179 -21.28 22.16 -28.55
CA TYR A 179 -22.40 21.75 -27.70
C TYR A 179 -22.58 22.70 -26.52
N THR A 180 -23.66 23.47 -26.53
CA THR A 180 -24.14 24.25 -25.38
C THR A 180 -24.78 23.31 -24.36
N TYR A 181 -23.99 22.83 -23.39
CA TYR A 181 -24.54 22.12 -22.23
C TYR A 181 -25.02 23.09 -21.16
N ASN A 182 -26.25 22.88 -20.69
CA ASN A 182 -26.85 23.60 -19.57
C ASN A 182 -26.03 23.34 -18.30
N LYS A 183 -25.68 24.42 -17.62
CA LYS A 183 -24.69 24.49 -16.54
C LYS A 183 -25.24 23.92 -15.22
N HIS A 184 -25.45 22.61 -15.12
CA HIS A 184 -25.64 21.89 -13.85
C HIS A 184 -25.40 20.38 -14.02
N SER A 185 -24.15 19.94 -13.90
CA SER A 185 -23.74 18.63 -13.37
C SER A 185 -22.26 18.38 -13.63
N ASP A 186 -21.40 18.80 -12.71
CA ASP A 186 -20.07 18.19 -12.55
C ASP A 186 -20.28 16.75 -12.07
N THR A 187 -20.50 15.83 -13.01
CA THR A 187 -20.60 14.40 -12.72
C THR A 187 -19.19 13.86 -12.55
N ALA A 188 -18.67 13.95 -11.32
CA ALA A 188 -17.55 13.12 -10.89
C ALA A 188 -18.03 11.66 -10.93
N ILE A 189 -17.51 10.87 -11.87
CA ILE A 189 -17.71 9.42 -11.84
C ILE A 189 -16.96 8.91 -10.60
N THR A 190 -17.75 8.54 -9.60
CA THR A 190 -17.27 7.95 -8.35
C THR A 190 -17.04 6.47 -8.61
N VAL A 191 -15.80 6.01 -8.50
CA VAL A 191 -15.44 4.59 -8.50
C VAL A 191 -14.91 4.23 -7.12
#